data_AF-A0A851GQJ7-F1
#
_entry.id   AF-A0A851GQJ7-F1
#
_cell.length_a   1.000
_cell.length_b   1.000
_cell.length_c   1.000
_cell.angle_alpha   90.00
_cell.angle_beta   90.00
_cell.angle_gamma   90.00
#
_symmetry.space_group_name_H-M   'P 1'
#
loop_
_entity.id
_entity.type
_entity.pdbx_description
1 polymer ?
#
loop_
_entity_poly.entity_id
_entity_poly.type
_entity_poly.pdbx_seq_one_letter_code
_entity_poly.pdbx_strand_id
1 'polypeptide(L)'
;MRYLILSLLVCTLASLTCPAQQQLTRKVYDEKSNTWAEVTCLTGKLPAFGYAPVRMTINNGTTTELQFNLSFTSMDNTSYGSESGSRLNSSFSCSCPPQSQEVHDFLVPLCTIFQTGRYDSGTALRLKLTSTGYESSNGRMYTELNSDIPSILLSNTLYIPNSSALSSELTTSYSHGSNFEFAGSFDPSAMPGDWRGLQGQDIIMLTSDDWNSLDPGARTAMLEWNRFGGRLIIYTNSHAENFNTLQIENQARSIRELQRSMGTISLLPLPASNKLNATDTVDQIATRRGASLTSYQNLLQDYSASWPLSKVLEEKQFNTGFFIIVLLGFGILVGPINLFVFAKSGQRHRLFITTPLISLVASALLIVIIIFQDGFGGKGHRTILMEIQAEENNAYIIQEQIARTGVLLNATFETSEPATLSPVAMAPSRWTRVTVDGTTPNNYTIDQGESGLKASGDWYQSRSEHGHLLQSVRPTRGSLQQVSKAGSPILRSSFDFNLSTVFYQAADQSWWKAEAIGKGESISLSPSTADEFQAWWKTQAKRFSRHHARQMNKLSLLPNRFYAIATDAPAIESYSAIDWLSTTTVLTGEISPSL
;
A
#
# COMPACT_ATOMS: atom_id res chain seq x y z
N MET A 1 8.08 53.65 36.99
CA MET A 1 8.86 52.40 36.82
C MET A 1 8.07 51.15 37.27
N ARG A 2 6.77 51.06 36.95
CA ARG A 2 5.88 49.92 37.26
C ARG A 2 4.98 49.48 36.09
N TYR A 3 4.99 50.22 34.99
CA TYR A 3 4.21 49.95 33.78
C TYR A 3 5.04 49.42 32.60
N LEU A 4 6.35 49.23 32.77
CA LEU A 4 7.24 48.71 31.71
C LEU A 4 7.52 47.20 31.83
N ILE A 5 7.07 46.56 32.91
CA ILE A 5 7.32 45.12 33.16
C ILE A 5 6.08 44.27 32.81
N LEU A 6 4.89 44.89 32.67
CA LEU A 6 3.68 44.15 32.30
C LEU A 6 3.55 43.92 30.78
N SER A 7 4.18 44.75 29.96
CA SER A 7 4.12 44.64 28.49
C SER A 7 5.14 43.64 27.91
N LEU A 8 6.12 43.21 28.70
CA LEU A 8 7.12 42.22 28.28
C LEU A 8 6.78 40.78 28.67
N LEU A 9 5.73 40.57 29.48
CA LEU A 9 5.30 39.23 29.93
C LEU A 9 4.10 38.68 29.13
N VAL A 10 3.48 39.48 28.25
CA VAL A 10 2.31 39.08 27.46
C VAL A 10 2.66 38.68 26.02
N CYS A 11 3.91 38.87 25.58
CA CYS A 11 4.37 38.51 24.22
C CYS A 11 5.28 37.27 24.13
N THR A 12 5.45 36.49 25.22
CA THR A 12 6.25 35.24 25.22
C THR A 12 5.45 33.99 25.57
N LEU A 13 4.13 34.04 25.38
CA LEU A 13 3.23 32.87 25.38
C LEU A 13 2.58 32.69 24.00
N ALA A 14 3.30 33.04 22.93
CA ALA A 14 3.03 32.48 21.61
C ALA A 14 3.44 31.01 21.64
N SER A 15 2.51 30.17 22.12
CA SER A 15 2.29 28.79 21.69
C SER A 15 3.42 28.19 20.86
N LEU A 16 4.37 27.53 21.53
CA LEU A 16 5.07 26.37 20.98
C LEU A 16 4.08 25.20 20.88
N THR A 17 3.00 25.37 20.12
CA THR A 17 2.27 24.22 19.60
C THR A 17 3.12 23.70 18.47
N CYS A 18 3.94 22.68 18.73
CA CYS A 18 4.43 21.81 17.66
C CYS A 18 3.17 21.28 16.97
N PRO A 19 2.87 21.66 15.72
CA PRO A 19 1.59 21.31 15.15
C PRO A 19 1.57 19.78 14.97
N ALA A 20 0.57 19.16 15.57
CA ALA A 20 0.18 17.76 15.46
C ALA A 20 0.09 17.20 14.03
N GLN A 21 -0.04 18.14 13.09
CA GLN A 21 -0.36 17.94 11.70
C GLN A 21 0.53 18.89 10.91
N GLN A 22 0.98 18.45 9.74
CA GLN A 22 1.86 19.28 8.94
C GLN A 22 1.03 20.14 7.99
N GLN A 23 0.92 21.44 8.29
CA GLN A 23 0.33 22.40 7.36
C GLN A 23 1.19 22.46 6.09
N LEU A 24 0.65 21.97 4.97
CA LEU A 24 1.32 22.01 3.67
C LEU A 24 1.29 23.43 3.11
N THR A 25 0.13 24.07 3.17
CA THR A 25 -0.03 25.46 2.74
C THR A 25 -1.26 26.09 3.38
N ARG A 26 -1.21 27.40 3.63
CA ARG A 26 -2.37 28.22 4.00
C ARG A 26 -2.34 29.48 3.16
N LYS A 27 -3.32 29.66 2.29
CA LYS A 27 -3.42 30.79 1.37
C LYS A 27 -4.66 31.60 1.71
N VAL A 28 -4.44 32.85 2.11
CA VAL A 28 -5.51 33.86 2.20
C VAL A 28 -5.63 34.50 0.82
N TYR A 29 -6.83 34.44 0.24
CA TYR A 29 -7.14 34.95 -1.10
C TYR A 29 -7.70 36.37 -1.06
N ASP A 30 -8.53 36.67 -0.05
CA ASP A 30 -9.04 38.01 0.21
C ASP A 30 -9.31 38.20 1.70
N GLU A 31 -8.62 39.17 2.31
CA GLU A 31 -8.77 39.50 3.73
C GLU A 31 -10.13 40.13 4.03
N LYS A 32 -10.74 40.88 3.09
CA LYS A 32 -12.00 41.60 3.34
C LYS A 32 -13.18 40.66 3.45
N SER A 33 -13.25 39.69 2.54
CA SER A 33 -14.24 38.63 2.60
C SER A 33 -13.85 37.49 3.55
N ASN A 34 -12.65 37.54 4.16
CA ASN A 34 -12.10 36.42 4.94
C ASN A 34 -12.01 35.12 4.12
N THR A 35 -11.68 35.21 2.84
CA THR A 35 -11.61 34.04 1.95
C THR A 35 -10.22 33.41 2.02
N TRP A 36 -10.15 32.14 2.41
CA TRP A 36 -8.89 31.40 2.55
C TRP A 36 -9.07 29.90 2.32
N ALA A 37 -7.96 29.23 1.99
CA ALA A 37 -7.87 27.78 1.99
C ALA A 37 -6.62 27.32 2.74
N GLU A 38 -6.76 26.24 3.50
CA GLU A 38 -5.68 25.60 4.24
C GLU A 38 -5.65 24.11 3.87
N VAL A 39 -4.46 23.59 3.59
CA VAL A 39 -4.24 22.19 3.28
C VAL A 39 -3.23 21.63 4.26
N THR A 40 -3.62 20.56 4.95
CA THR A 40 -2.89 20.01 6.09
C THR A 40 -2.80 18.49 5.96
N CYS A 41 -1.61 17.94 6.11
CA CYS A 41 -1.41 16.49 6.24
C CYS A 41 -1.75 16.08 7.67
N LEU A 42 -2.65 15.09 7.83
CA LEU A 42 -3.19 14.68 9.12
C LEU A 42 -2.20 13.85 9.95
N THR A 43 -1.10 13.44 9.33
CA THR A 43 0.06 12.84 10.00
C THR A 43 1.25 13.80 9.94
N GLY A 44 2.05 13.83 11.01
CA GLY A 44 3.29 14.61 11.10
C GLY A 44 4.48 13.97 10.37
N LYS A 45 4.33 12.74 9.86
CA LYS A 45 5.38 12.00 9.13
C LYS A 45 4.77 11.22 7.96
N LEU A 46 5.50 11.15 6.84
CA LEU A 46 5.12 10.36 5.67
C LEU A 46 5.74 8.95 5.74
N PRO A 47 4.99 7.89 5.47
CA PRO A 47 5.55 6.54 5.34
C PRO A 47 6.30 6.34 4.01
N ALA A 48 7.02 5.22 3.89
CA ALA A 48 7.82 4.89 2.70
C ALA A 48 7.01 4.45 1.46
N PHE A 49 5.73 4.14 1.66
CA PHE A 49 4.75 3.75 0.64
C PHE A 49 3.34 3.93 1.23
N GLY A 50 2.28 3.72 0.45
CA GLY A 50 0.90 3.80 0.95
C GLY A 50 0.27 5.16 0.65
N TYR A 51 -0.34 5.79 1.65
CA TYR A 51 -1.07 7.07 1.48
C TYR A 51 -0.73 8.09 2.56
N ALA A 52 -0.84 9.36 2.20
CA ALA A 52 -0.90 10.48 3.13
C ALA A 52 -2.34 11.01 3.21
N PRO A 53 -2.99 10.96 4.38
CA PRO A 53 -4.29 11.58 4.57
C PRO A 53 -4.13 13.11 4.65
N VAL A 54 -4.81 13.83 3.76
CA VAL A 54 -4.73 15.30 3.64
C VAL A 54 -6.11 15.90 3.76
N ARG A 55 -6.25 16.91 4.62
CA ARG A 55 -7.48 17.68 4.79
C ARG A 55 -7.32 19.07 4.19
N MET A 56 -8.33 19.50 3.45
CA MET A 56 -8.47 20.86 2.97
C MET A 56 -9.65 21.54 3.67
N THR A 57 -9.37 22.63 4.37
CA THR A 57 -10.40 23.49 4.96
C THR A 57 -10.49 24.77 4.14
N ILE A 58 -11.69 25.11 3.70
CA ILE A 58 -11.95 26.26 2.82
C ILE A 58 -12.97 27.15 3.50
N ASN A 59 -12.66 28.44 3.63
CA ASN A 59 -13.67 29.44 3.93
C ASN A 59 -13.86 30.33 2.70
N ASN A 60 -15.03 30.28 2.09
CA ASN A 60 -15.38 31.11 0.94
C ASN A 60 -16.31 32.24 1.39
N GLY A 61 -15.76 33.43 1.63
CA GLY A 61 -16.57 34.59 1.97
C GLY A 61 -17.07 35.40 0.77
N THR A 62 -16.80 34.94 -0.45
CA THR A 62 -17.24 35.61 -1.68
C THR A 62 -18.69 35.27 -2.03
N THR A 63 -19.25 35.96 -3.03
CA THR A 63 -20.60 35.70 -3.56
C THR A 63 -20.62 34.68 -4.69
N THR A 64 -19.47 34.15 -5.08
CA THR A 64 -19.32 33.16 -6.15
C THR A 64 -18.79 31.85 -5.61
N GLU A 65 -19.15 30.74 -6.23
CA GLU A 65 -18.53 29.45 -5.91
C GLU A 65 -17.03 29.48 -6.28
N LEU A 66 -16.21 28.92 -5.40
CA LEU A 66 -14.79 28.71 -5.67
C LEU A 66 -14.54 27.26 -6.03
N GLN A 67 -13.76 27.05 -7.08
CA GLN A 67 -13.26 25.73 -7.48
C GLN A 67 -11.77 25.65 -7.21
N PHE A 68 -11.35 24.51 -6.67
CA PHE A 68 -9.97 24.23 -6.34
C PHE A 68 -9.50 22.97 -7.04
N ASN A 69 -8.26 22.99 -7.54
CA ASN A 69 -7.55 21.80 -7.98
C ASN A 69 -6.28 21.66 -7.15
N LEU A 70 -6.09 20.46 -6.59
CA LEU A 70 -4.92 20.06 -5.83
C LEU A 70 -4.15 19.03 -6.67
N SER A 71 -2.91 19.36 -7.03
CA SER A 71 -2.00 18.41 -7.67
C SER A 71 -0.90 18.04 -6.70
N PHE A 72 -0.74 16.75 -6.46
CA PHE A 72 0.30 16.20 -5.61
C PHE A 72 1.34 15.43 -6.43
N THR A 73 2.60 15.59 -6.05
CA THR A 73 3.70 14.75 -6.55
C THR A 73 4.45 14.20 -5.34
N SER A 74 4.28 12.90 -5.10
CA SER A 74 5.12 12.13 -4.17
C SER A 74 6.39 11.67 -4.89
N MET A 75 7.54 11.73 -4.23
CA MET A 75 8.83 11.38 -4.83
C MET A 75 9.67 10.57 -3.85
N ASP A 76 10.42 9.60 -4.37
CA ASP A 76 11.62 9.13 -3.69
C ASP A 76 12.70 10.23 -3.79
N ASN A 77 13.35 10.54 -2.67
CA ASN A 77 14.40 11.55 -2.60
C ASN A 77 15.66 10.87 -2.09
N THR A 78 16.64 10.67 -2.98
CA THR A 78 17.97 10.17 -2.62
C THR A 78 19.00 11.31 -2.66
N SER A 79 19.99 11.24 -1.78
CA SER A 79 20.78 12.36 -1.23
C SER A 79 21.75 13.11 -2.17
N TYR A 80 21.36 13.43 -3.42
CA TYR A 80 22.16 14.28 -4.32
C TYR A 80 21.38 15.34 -5.09
N GLY A 81 20.25 15.82 -4.56
CA GLY A 81 19.55 17.00 -5.09
C GLY A 81 19.09 16.91 -6.54
N SER A 82 19.32 15.78 -7.21
CA SER A 82 18.81 15.51 -8.53
C SER A 82 17.39 15.02 -8.36
N GLU A 83 16.46 15.71 -8.99
CA GLU A 83 15.05 15.40 -9.14
C GLU A 83 14.76 14.07 -9.86
N SER A 84 15.71 13.13 -9.88
CA SER A 84 15.77 11.93 -10.71
C SER A 84 15.17 10.69 -10.05
N GLY A 85 14.50 10.85 -8.91
CA GLY A 85 13.79 9.78 -8.21
C GLY A 85 12.48 9.37 -8.87
N SER A 86 11.97 8.18 -8.52
CA SER A 86 10.63 7.76 -8.93
C SER A 86 9.58 8.72 -8.37
N ARG A 87 8.49 8.89 -9.11
CA ARG A 87 7.43 9.85 -8.80
C ARG A 87 6.07 9.20 -8.89
N LEU A 88 5.16 9.64 -8.04
CA LEU A 88 3.75 9.31 -8.11
C LEU A 88 2.93 10.61 -8.09
N ASN A 89 2.19 10.85 -9.17
CA ASN A 89 1.31 12.01 -9.31
C ASN A 89 -0.13 11.64 -8.97
N SER A 90 -0.86 12.57 -8.37
CA SER A 90 -2.30 12.47 -8.14
C SER A 90 -2.94 13.85 -8.21
N SER A 91 -4.17 13.92 -8.70
CA SER A 91 -4.93 15.16 -8.74
C SER A 91 -6.33 15.00 -8.14
N PHE A 92 -6.76 16.04 -7.42
CA PHE A 92 -8.07 16.13 -6.78
C PHE A 92 -8.69 17.48 -7.07
N SER A 93 -10.02 17.54 -7.07
CA SER A 93 -10.78 18.78 -7.23
C SER A 93 -11.93 18.83 -6.24
N CYS A 94 -12.21 20.01 -5.72
CA CYS A 94 -13.37 20.27 -4.87
C CYS A 94 -13.90 21.69 -5.13
N SER A 95 -15.14 21.94 -4.71
CA SER A 95 -15.72 23.28 -4.71
C SER A 95 -16.15 23.70 -3.31
N CYS A 96 -16.29 25.01 -3.14
CA CYS A 96 -16.82 25.62 -1.92
C CYS A 96 -17.88 26.65 -2.30
N PRO A 97 -19.16 26.44 -1.91
CA PRO A 97 -20.24 27.37 -2.15
C PRO A 97 -19.93 28.79 -1.63
N PRO A 98 -20.58 29.82 -2.18
CA PRO A 98 -20.42 31.17 -1.66
C PRO A 98 -20.89 31.28 -0.21
N GLN A 99 -20.18 32.09 0.57
CA GLN A 99 -20.47 32.40 1.98
C GLN A 99 -20.55 31.17 2.89
N SER A 100 -19.80 30.12 2.58
CA SER A 100 -19.76 28.89 3.39
C SER A 100 -18.33 28.48 3.75
N GLN A 101 -18.25 27.52 4.67
CA GLN A 101 -17.02 26.84 5.03
C GLN A 101 -17.19 25.34 4.75
N GLU A 102 -16.22 24.75 4.07
CA GLU A 102 -16.22 23.33 3.70
C GLU A 102 -14.92 22.66 4.14
N VAL A 103 -15.01 21.36 4.43
CA VAL A 103 -13.87 20.51 4.77
C VAL A 103 -13.89 19.29 3.85
N HIS A 104 -12.78 19.06 3.17
CA HIS A 104 -12.61 17.95 2.23
C HIS A 104 -11.41 17.10 2.63
N ASP A 105 -11.60 15.79 2.73
CA ASP A 105 -10.52 14.84 3.03
C ASP A 105 -10.11 14.08 1.76
N PHE A 106 -8.81 14.00 1.52
CA PHE A 106 -8.20 13.35 0.38
C PHE A 106 -7.19 12.29 0.85
N LEU A 107 -7.18 11.15 0.16
CA LEU A 107 -6.17 10.12 0.33
C LEU A 107 -5.13 10.26 -0.77
N VAL A 108 -3.99 10.84 -0.44
CA VAL A 108 -2.93 11.13 -1.41
C VAL A 108 -1.96 9.95 -1.49
N PRO A 109 -1.91 9.21 -2.61
CA PRO A 109 -1.00 8.08 -2.75
C PRO A 109 0.47 8.52 -2.72
N LEU A 110 1.32 7.68 -2.13
CA LEU A 110 2.74 7.92 -1.98
C LEU A 110 3.57 7.00 -2.87
N CYS A 111 4.62 7.55 -3.47
CA CYS A 111 5.59 6.79 -4.23
C CYS A 111 6.32 5.81 -3.30
N THR A 112 6.33 4.53 -3.66
CA THR A 112 7.16 3.54 -2.96
C THR A 112 8.63 3.86 -3.19
N ILE A 113 9.40 3.89 -2.10
CA ILE A 113 10.85 4.07 -2.17
C ILE A 113 11.50 2.70 -2.40
N PHE A 114 12.37 2.59 -3.39
CA PHE A 114 13.13 1.35 -3.67
C PHE A 114 14.63 1.48 -3.41
N GLN A 115 15.06 2.62 -2.86
CA GLN A 115 16.45 2.95 -2.62
C GLN A 115 16.80 2.67 -1.16
N THR A 116 17.88 1.91 -0.95
CA THR A 116 18.38 1.44 0.35
C THR A 116 19.75 2.02 0.70
N GLY A 117 20.24 2.96 -0.11
CA GLY A 117 21.54 3.61 0.07
C GLY A 117 21.76 4.17 1.48
N ARG A 118 23.01 4.07 1.97
CA ARG A 118 23.42 4.42 3.34
C ARG A 118 23.26 5.90 3.74
N TYR A 119 22.88 6.77 2.81
CA TYR A 119 22.71 8.21 3.05
C TYR A 119 21.30 8.64 2.60
N ASP A 120 20.51 9.09 3.58
CA ASP A 120 19.19 9.73 3.49
C ASP A 120 18.30 9.27 2.33
N SER A 121 17.70 8.07 2.48
CA SER A 121 16.47 7.76 1.75
C SER A 121 15.33 8.54 2.40
N GLY A 122 14.65 9.39 1.64
CA GLY A 122 13.50 10.13 2.14
C GLY A 122 12.33 10.11 1.17
N THR A 123 11.14 10.33 1.71
CA THR A 123 9.93 10.56 0.93
C THR A 123 9.63 12.05 0.93
N ALA A 124 9.25 12.60 -0.21
CA ALA A 124 8.80 13.98 -0.32
C ALA A 124 7.39 14.02 -0.92
N LEU A 125 6.54 14.88 -0.38
CA LEU A 125 5.24 15.20 -0.95
C LEU A 125 5.23 16.68 -1.31
N ARG A 126 5.00 17.00 -2.59
CA ARG A 126 4.79 18.37 -3.07
C ARG A 126 3.32 18.55 -3.41
N LEU A 127 2.76 19.67 -2.99
CA LEU A 127 1.42 20.13 -3.32
C LEU A 127 1.52 21.37 -4.20
N LYS A 128 0.72 21.42 -5.26
CA LYS A 128 0.34 22.64 -5.97
C LYS A 128 -1.17 22.83 -5.85
N LEU A 129 -1.57 23.88 -5.15
CA LEU A 129 -2.95 24.31 -4.99
C LEU A 129 -3.28 25.41 -5.99
N THR A 130 -4.35 25.23 -6.76
CA THR A 130 -4.85 26.23 -7.71
C THR A 130 -6.32 26.51 -7.43
N SER A 131 -6.73 27.76 -7.63
CA SER A 131 -8.12 28.20 -7.49
C SER A 131 -8.49 29.13 -8.64
N THR A 132 -9.72 29.05 -9.12
CA THR A 132 -10.20 29.90 -10.21
C THR A 132 -10.11 31.38 -9.85
N GLY A 133 -9.40 32.16 -10.66
CA GLY A 133 -9.27 33.61 -10.46
C GLY A 133 -8.21 34.04 -9.43
N TYR A 134 -7.46 33.11 -8.84
CA TYR A 134 -6.43 33.40 -7.85
C TYR A 134 -5.08 32.76 -8.17
N GLU A 135 -4.01 33.31 -7.58
CA GLU A 135 -2.66 32.74 -7.71
C GLU A 135 -2.55 31.36 -7.04
N SER A 136 -1.75 30.49 -7.65
CA SER A 136 -1.45 29.18 -7.08
C SER A 136 -0.60 29.28 -5.82
N SER A 137 -0.80 28.35 -4.89
CA SER A 137 0.06 28.16 -3.72
C SER A 137 0.79 26.81 -3.81
N ASN A 138 1.98 26.72 -3.22
CA ASN A 138 2.72 25.47 -3.14
C ASN A 138 2.88 25.05 -1.67
N GLY A 139 2.96 23.75 -1.45
CA GLY A 139 3.26 23.15 -0.16
C GLY A 139 4.24 22.00 -0.31
N ARG A 140 4.99 21.69 0.75
CA ARG A 140 5.91 20.57 0.76
C ARG A 140 5.98 19.92 2.14
N MET A 141 6.06 18.61 2.14
CA MET A 141 6.43 17.79 3.29
C MET A 141 7.57 16.86 2.89
N TYR A 142 8.45 16.57 3.84
CA TYR A 142 9.58 15.68 3.66
C TYR A 142 9.76 14.85 4.91
N THR A 143 10.14 13.59 4.73
CA THR A 143 10.43 12.68 5.82
C THR A 143 11.66 11.85 5.46
N GLU A 144 12.62 11.82 6.37
CA GLU A 144 13.74 10.87 6.33
C GLU A 144 13.30 9.50 6.82
N LEU A 145 13.77 8.47 6.12
CA LEU A 145 13.35 7.10 6.32
C LEU A 145 14.57 6.19 6.49
N ASN A 146 14.36 5.13 7.25
CA ASN A 146 15.31 4.05 7.41
C ASN A 146 14.52 2.75 7.31
N SER A 147 14.95 1.83 6.45
CA SER A 147 14.24 0.56 6.24
C SER A 147 14.19 -0.32 7.49
N ASP A 148 15.16 -0.17 8.40
CA ASP A 148 15.25 -0.98 9.63
C ASP A 148 14.39 -0.43 10.77
N ILE A 149 13.82 0.78 10.62
CA ILE A 149 12.99 1.43 11.64
C ILE A 149 11.53 1.41 11.16
N PRO A 150 10.59 0.89 11.95
CA PRO A 150 9.18 0.88 11.56
C PRO A 150 8.63 2.30 11.41
N SER A 151 7.63 2.48 10.55
CA SER A 151 6.89 3.74 10.46
C SER A 151 5.89 3.83 11.61
N ILE A 152 6.06 4.83 12.49
CA ILE A 152 5.31 4.96 13.74
C ILE A 152 4.52 6.27 13.74
N LEU A 153 3.28 6.19 14.22
CA LEU A 153 2.46 7.35 14.59
C LEU A 153 2.16 7.37 16.09
N LEU A 154 2.27 8.56 16.70
CA LEU A 154 1.90 8.83 18.09
C LEU A 154 0.76 9.84 18.13
N SER A 155 -0.25 9.60 18.97
CA SER A 155 -1.23 10.64 19.29
C SER A 155 -0.52 11.84 19.92
N ASN A 156 -1.05 13.05 19.77
CA ASN A 156 -0.46 14.25 20.36
C ASN A 156 -0.18 14.15 21.86
N THR A 157 -1.11 13.50 22.58
CA THR A 157 -1.01 13.25 24.02
C THR A 157 0.27 12.50 24.37
N LEU A 158 0.70 11.55 23.54
CA LEU A 158 1.96 10.84 23.69
C LEU A 158 3.13 11.55 23.02
N TYR A 159 2.93 12.14 21.85
CA TYR A 159 4.00 12.74 21.05
C TYR A 159 4.65 13.94 21.72
N ILE A 160 3.85 14.90 22.20
CA ILE A 160 4.33 16.17 22.76
C ILE A 160 5.31 15.95 23.93
N PRO A 161 5.00 15.10 24.94
CA PRO A 161 5.93 14.89 26.05
C PRO A 161 7.10 13.93 25.75
N ASN A 162 7.04 13.10 24.70
CA ASN A 162 7.98 11.99 24.52
C ASN A 162 8.87 12.04 23.26
N SER A 163 8.47 12.74 22.21
CA SER A 163 9.11 12.69 20.88
C SER A 163 10.62 12.97 20.90
N SER A 164 11.04 13.99 21.63
CA SER A 164 12.45 14.39 21.76
C SER A 164 13.30 13.30 22.43
N ALA A 165 12.83 12.73 23.54
CA ALA A 165 13.53 11.67 24.27
C ALA A 165 13.60 10.37 23.46
N LEU A 166 12.49 9.99 22.81
CA LEU A 166 12.42 8.79 21.96
C LEU A 166 13.34 8.90 20.74
N SER A 167 13.35 10.07 20.07
CA SER A 167 14.21 10.30 18.89
C SER A 167 15.70 10.34 19.26
N SER A 168 16.03 10.90 20.43
CA SER A 168 17.40 10.89 20.96
C SER A 168 17.88 9.47 21.27
N GLU A 169 17.03 8.65 21.88
CA GLU A 169 17.34 7.25 22.19
C GLU A 169 17.47 6.41 20.92
N LEU A 170 16.58 6.60 19.94
CA LEU A 170 16.65 5.95 18.64
C LEU A 170 17.94 6.29 17.91
N THR A 171 18.32 7.57 17.89
CA THR A 171 19.57 8.03 17.27
C THR A 171 20.76 7.37 17.96
N THR A 172 20.84 7.40 19.29
CA THR A 172 21.91 6.75 20.07
C THR A 172 22.01 5.25 19.78
N SER A 173 20.87 4.57 19.65
CA SER A 173 20.81 3.13 19.47
C SER A 173 21.06 2.66 18.02
N TYR A 174 20.74 3.49 17.01
CA TYR A 174 20.70 3.07 15.61
C TYR A 174 21.55 3.90 14.63
N SER A 175 22.01 5.10 14.99
CA SER A 175 22.76 5.98 14.07
C SER A 175 23.87 6.78 14.74
N HIS A 176 25.10 6.65 14.23
CA HIS A 176 26.24 7.47 14.66
C HIS A 176 26.42 8.73 13.79
N GLY A 177 25.35 9.33 13.27
CA GLY A 177 25.49 10.54 12.44
C GLY A 177 24.24 11.21 11.86
N SER A 178 23.03 10.63 11.95
CA SER A 178 21.79 11.22 11.43
C SER A 178 20.70 11.32 12.50
N ASN A 179 20.00 12.45 12.55
CA ASN A 179 18.94 12.72 13.52
C ASN A 179 17.61 12.14 13.01
N PHE A 180 17.29 10.89 13.36
CA PHE A 180 16.03 10.27 12.98
C PHE A 180 14.90 10.64 13.95
N GLU A 181 13.77 11.08 13.41
CA GLU A 181 12.53 11.22 14.18
C GLU A 181 11.90 9.84 14.44
N PHE A 182 11.63 9.56 15.71
CA PHE A 182 11.04 8.29 16.15
C PHE A 182 9.67 8.04 15.53
N ALA A 183 8.78 9.03 15.54
CA ALA A 183 7.41 8.90 15.06
C ALA A 183 6.90 10.21 14.47
N GLY A 184 5.85 10.14 13.65
CA GLY A 184 4.99 11.30 13.36
C GLY A 184 3.93 11.49 14.43
N SER A 185 3.47 12.72 14.62
CA SER A 185 2.29 13.02 15.44
C SER A 185 0.99 12.83 14.64
N PHE A 186 -0.13 12.66 15.35
CA PHE A 186 -1.46 12.85 14.80
C PHE A 186 -2.42 13.37 15.88
N ASP A 187 -3.49 14.04 15.44
CA ASP A 187 -4.62 14.41 16.29
C ASP A 187 -5.72 13.35 16.18
N PRO A 188 -6.11 12.67 17.28
CA PRO A 188 -7.19 11.69 17.26
C PRO A 188 -8.49 12.23 16.66
N SER A 189 -8.85 13.47 16.96
CA SER A 189 -10.11 14.08 16.48
C SER A 189 -10.16 14.35 14.98
N ALA A 190 -9.01 14.27 14.30
CA ALA A 190 -8.88 14.53 12.88
C ALA A 190 -8.48 13.29 12.08
N MET A 191 -8.44 12.10 12.70
CA MET A 191 -8.03 10.89 12.00
C MET A 191 -8.98 10.54 10.84
N PRO A 192 -8.46 10.03 9.71
CA PRO A 192 -9.29 9.66 8.58
C PRO A 192 -10.18 8.46 8.91
N GLY A 193 -11.41 8.48 8.38
CA GLY A 193 -12.36 7.36 8.48
C GLY A 193 -12.12 6.23 7.47
N ASP A 194 -10.99 6.25 6.76
CA ASP A 194 -10.62 5.26 5.74
C ASP A 194 -9.26 4.63 6.07
N TRP A 195 -9.23 3.31 6.18
CA TRP A 195 -8.05 2.53 6.57
C TRP A 195 -6.85 2.72 5.62
N ARG A 196 -7.10 3.12 4.36
CA ARG A 196 -6.02 3.37 3.39
C ARG A 196 -5.14 4.53 3.81
N GLY A 197 -5.69 5.52 4.54
CA GLY A 197 -4.91 6.63 5.11
C GLY A 197 -3.90 6.22 6.18
N LEU A 198 -4.00 4.97 6.68
CA LEU A 198 -3.07 4.39 7.64
C LEU A 198 -2.06 3.43 6.97
N GLN A 199 -2.25 3.11 5.69
CA GLN A 199 -1.37 2.20 4.97
C GLN A 199 0.01 2.81 4.77
N GLY A 200 1.03 1.99 5.02
CA GLY A 200 2.42 2.43 5.11
C GLY A 200 2.90 2.64 6.55
N GLN A 201 1.99 2.79 7.52
CA GLN A 201 2.33 2.79 8.94
C GLN A 201 2.44 1.35 9.45
N ASP A 202 3.45 1.08 10.28
CA ASP A 202 3.65 -0.21 10.94
C ASP A 202 3.01 -0.22 12.34
N ILE A 203 3.10 0.91 13.05
CA ILE A 203 2.67 1.02 14.46
C ILE A 203 1.92 2.34 14.69
N ILE A 204 0.79 2.26 15.38
CA ILE A 204 0.05 3.41 15.90
C ILE A 204 0.00 3.29 17.41
N MET A 205 0.37 4.36 18.11
CA MET A 205 0.33 4.41 19.57
C MET A 205 -0.49 5.60 20.06
N LEU A 206 -1.37 5.37 21.02
CA LEU A 206 -2.23 6.38 21.60
C LEU A 206 -2.65 6.02 23.02
N THR A 207 -3.25 6.96 23.76
CA THR A 207 -3.84 6.66 25.08
C THR A 207 -5.26 6.09 24.94
N SER A 208 -5.81 5.51 26.01
CA SER A 208 -7.21 5.09 26.03
C SER A 208 -8.18 6.27 25.90
N ASP A 209 -7.84 7.44 26.44
CA ASP A 209 -8.64 8.67 26.24
C ASP A 209 -8.63 9.10 24.77
N ASP A 210 -7.46 9.10 24.13
CA ASP A 210 -7.34 9.37 22.70
C ASP A 210 -8.19 8.39 21.88
N TRP A 211 -8.13 7.09 22.22
CA TRP A 211 -8.92 6.04 21.55
C TRP A 211 -10.42 6.31 21.66
N ASN A 212 -10.88 6.70 22.85
CA ASN A 212 -12.29 7.02 23.09
C ASN A 212 -12.72 8.34 22.42
N SER A 213 -11.77 9.24 22.13
CA SER A 213 -12.03 10.50 21.41
C SER A 213 -12.07 10.35 19.88
N LEU A 214 -11.62 9.21 19.34
CA LEU A 214 -11.70 8.93 17.91
C LEU A 214 -13.16 8.81 17.47
N ASP A 215 -13.47 9.46 16.35
CA ASP A 215 -14.73 9.25 15.65
C ASP A 215 -14.94 7.76 15.33
N PRO A 216 -16.19 7.24 15.33
CA PRO A 216 -16.46 5.83 15.06
C PRO A 216 -15.83 5.34 13.75
N GLY A 217 -15.87 6.16 12.69
CA GLY A 217 -15.23 5.83 11.41
C GLY A 217 -13.72 5.69 11.50
N ALA A 218 -13.05 6.57 12.25
CA ALA A 218 -11.60 6.50 12.46
C ALA A 218 -11.20 5.26 13.30
N ARG A 219 -12.02 4.88 14.30
CA ARG A 219 -11.82 3.63 15.04
C ARG A 219 -11.95 2.41 14.13
N THR A 220 -12.99 2.36 13.30
CA THR A 220 -13.17 1.29 12.32
C THR A 220 -11.98 1.21 11.36
N ALA A 221 -11.53 2.35 10.80
CA ALA A 221 -10.37 2.42 9.91
C ALA A 221 -9.08 1.90 10.57
N MET A 222 -8.83 2.24 11.85
CA MET A 222 -7.69 1.71 12.60
C MET A 222 -7.77 0.20 12.81
N LEU A 223 -8.98 -0.32 13.11
CA LEU A 223 -9.18 -1.76 13.25
C LEU A 223 -9.05 -2.49 11.90
N GLU A 224 -9.53 -1.91 10.80
CA GLU A 224 -9.34 -2.46 9.45
C GLU A 224 -7.85 -2.49 9.06
N TRP A 225 -7.12 -1.40 9.29
CA TRP A 225 -5.66 -1.35 9.11
C TRP A 225 -4.94 -2.41 9.95
N ASN A 226 -5.37 -2.62 11.20
CA ASN A 226 -4.83 -3.65 12.06
C ASN A 226 -5.04 -5.06 11.48
N ARG A 227 -6.16 -5.36 10.81
CA ARG A 227 -6.35 -6.67 10.14
C ARG A 227 -5.30 -6.92 9.06
N PHE A 228 -4.78 -5.87 8.40
CA PHE A 228 -3.71 -5.99 7.40
C PHE A 228 -2.29 -6.16 7.98
N GLY A 229 -2.13 -6.26 9.30
CA GLY A 229 -0.84 -6.50 9.95
C GLY A 229 -0.30 -5.35 10.79
N GLY A 230 -1.03 -4.23 10.87
CA GLY A 230 -0.67 -3.10 11.72
C GLY A 230 -0.64 -3.44 13.21
N ARG A 231 0.23 -2.79 13.98
CA ARG A 231 0.32 -2.95 15.44
C ARG A 231 -0.28 -1.73 16.15
N LEU A 232 -1.32 -1.94 16.93
CA LEU A 232 -1.96 -0.89 17.72
C LEU A 232 -1.54 -1.00 19.18
N ILE A 233 -0.94 0.05 19.74
CA ILE A 233 -0.54 0.10 21.15
C ILE A 233 -1.37 1.16 21.86
N ILE A 234 -2.21 0.74 22.81
CA ILE A 234 -3.05 1.64 23.58
C ILE A 234 -2.51 1.72 25.01
N TYR A 235 -2.14 2.92 25.43
CA TYR A 235 -1.72 3.21 26.79
C TYR A 235 -2.95 3.46 27.67
N THR A 236 -3.26 2.53 28.55
CA THR A 236 -4.42 2.56 29.46
C THR A 236 -4.15 3.45 30.66
N ASN A 237 -5.08 4.36 30.94
CA ASN A 237 -5.08 5.21 32.13
C ASN A 237 -5.49 4.45 33.40
N SER A 238 -6.19 3.32 33.26
CA SER A 238 -6.63 2.49 34.38
C SER A 238 -6.37 1.02 34.14
N HIS A 239 -5.92 0.32 35.19
CA HIS A 239 -5.75 -1.14 35.14
C HIS A 239 -7.09 -1.89 34.91
N ALA A 240 -8.24 -1.25 35.13
CA ALA A 240 -9.54 -1.86 34.85
C ALA A 240 -9.87 -1.90 33.34
N GLU A 241 -9.25 -1.01 32.54
CA GLU A 241 -9.47 -0.97 31.09
C GLU A 241 -8.94 -2.24 30.43
N ASN A 242 -9.74 -2.77 29.51
CA ASN A 242 -9.50 -3.98 28.74
C ASN A 242 -10.13 -3.86 27.34
N PHE A 243 -9.94 -4.86 26.47
CA PHE A 243 -10.43 -4.81 25.09
C PHE A 243 -11.95 -4.65 24.99
N ASN A 244 -12.72 -5.22 25.91
CA ASN A 244 -14.18 -5.08 25.93
C ASN A 244 -14.60 -3.65 26.35
N THR A 245 -13.99 -3.09 27.39
CA THR A 245 -14.31 -1.69 27.80
C THR A 245 -13.93 -0.67 26.74
N LEU A 246 -12.93 -0.98 25.90
CA LEU A 246 -12.51 -0.16 24.78
C LEU A 246 -13.28 -0.44 23.47
N GLN A 247 -14.29 -1.32 23.51
CA GLN A 247 -15.13 -1.69 22.35
C GLN A 247 -14.31 -2.26 21.17
N ILE A 248 -13.23 -2.98 21.46
CA ILE A 248 -12.34 -3.59 20.45
C ILE A 248 -12.76 -5.02 20.17
N GLU A 249 -12.98 -5.81 21.22
CA GLU A 249 -13.26 -7.24 21.12
C GLU A 249 -14.04 -7.72 22.36
N ASN A 250 -15.00 -8.62 22.17
CA ASN A 250 -15.87 -9.13 23.23
C ASN A 250 -15.24 -10.29 24.02
N GLN A 251 -13.94 -10.20 24.35
CA GLN A 251 -13.24 -11.22 25.12
C GLN A 251 -13.18 -10.88 26.62
N ALA A 252 -13.74 -11.77 27.44
CA ALA A 252 -13.69 -11.68 28.90
C ALA A 252 -12.40 -12.33 29.43
N ARG A 253 -11.33 -11.55 29.69
CA ARG A 253 -10.28 -11.79 30.73
C ARG A 253 -9.06 -10.86 30.57
N SER A 254 -8.20 -10.87 31.59
CA SER A 254 -6.99 -10.09 31.87
C SER A 254 -5.86 -10.10 30.81
N ILE A 255 -6.14 -10.42 29.56
CA ILE A 255 -5.14 -10.38 28.48
C ILE A 255 -4.82 -8.92 28.14
N ARG A 256 -3.53 -8.64 27.95
CA ARG A 256 -3.00 -7.32 27.57
C ARG A 256 -2.48 -7.27 26.14
N GLU A 257 -2.53 -8.39 25.44
CA GLU A 257 -2.17 -8.50 24.04
C GLU A 257 -3.18 -9.39 23.34
N LEU A 258 -3.63 -8.95 22.16
CA LEU A 258 -4.62 -9.62 21.33
C LEU A 258 -4.06 -9.73 19.91
N GLN A 259 -3.97 -10.95 19.39
CA GLN A 259 -3.74 -11.18 17.96
C GLN A 259 -5.08 -11.05 17.24
N ARG A 260 -5.19 -10.07 16.32
CA ARG A 260 -6.41 -9.80 15.58
C ARG A 260 -6.10 -9.92 14.09
N SER A 261 -6.46 -11.07 13.49
CA SER A 261 -6.03 -11.43 12.12
C SER A 261 -4.49 -11.40 12.03
N MET A 262 -3.90 -10.62 11.13
CA MET A 262 -2.47 -10.51 10.90
C MET A 262 -1.81 -9.47 11.80
N GLY A 263 -2.59 -8.55 12.39
CA GLY A 263 -2.10 -7.52 13.30
C GLY A 263 -2.22 -7.87 14.78
N THR A 264 -1.71 -6.97 15.61
CA THR A 264 -1.76 -7.12 17.07
C THR A 264 -2.23 -5.84 17.74
N ILE A 265 -2.92 -5.99 18.86
CA ILE A 265 -3.32 -4.90 19.74
C ILE A 265 -2.76 -5.15 21.13
N SER A 266 -2.05 -4.19 21.70
CA SER A 266 -1.46 -4.29 23.03
C SER A 266 -1.98 -3.17 23.94
N LEU A 267 -2.29 -3.51 25.19
CA LEU A 267 -2.68 -2.59 26.24
C LEU A 267 -1.53 -2.45 27.24
N LEU A 268 -0.93 -1.27 27.32
CA LEU A 268 0.17 -0.97 28.24
C LEU A 268 -0.27 0.07 29.27
N PRO A 269 0.17 0.02 30.54
CA PRO A 269 -0.17 1.07 31.50
C PRO A 269 0.49 2.39 31.11
N LEU A 270 -0.26 3.50 31.13
CA LEU A 270 0.32 4.83 30.98
C LEU A 270 1.03 5.24 32.28
N PRO A 271 2.31 5.65 32.25
CA PRO A 271 2.97 6.19 33.42
C PRO A 271 2.27 7.46 33.90
N ALA A 272 2.17 7.67 35.22
CA ALA A 272 1.50 8.85 35.80
C ALA A 272 2.11 10.20 35.37
N SER A 273 3.35 10.20 34.87
CA SER A 273 4.04 11.37 34.32
C SER A 273 3.69 11.66 32.86
N ASN A 274 2.94 10.79 32.18
CA ASN A 274 2.75 10.71 30.72
C ASN A 274 4.06 10.63 29.92
N LYS A 275 5.17 10.32 30.61
CA LYS A 275 6.50 10.14 30.01
C LYS A 275 6.82 8.67 29.93
N LEU A 276 6.95 8.18 28.70
CA LEU A 276 7.36 6.83 28.39
C LEU A 276 8.85 6.65 28.71
N ASN A 277 9.25 5.44 29.11
CA ASN A 277 10.66 5.10 29.21
C ASN A 277 11.21 4.96 27.78
N ALA A 278 12.11 5.87 27.38
CA ALA A 278 12.59 5.94 26.01
C ALA A 278 13.33 4.67 25.59
N THR A 279 14.24 4.15 26.42
CA THR A 279 15.00 2.92 26.12
C THR A 279 14.08 1.72 25.98
N ASP A 280 13.19 1.49 26.95
CA ASP A 280 12.26 0.33 26.89
C ASP A 280 11.33 0.42 25.68
N THR A 281 10.82 1.62 25.38
CA THR A 281 9.90 1.86 24.25
C THR A 281 10.60 1.65 22.91
N VAL A 282 11.80 2.22 22.74
CA VAL A 282 12.60 2.03 21.54
C VAL A 282 12.99 0.55 21.39
N ASP A 283 13.40 -0.14 22.46
CA ASP A 283 13.75 -1.56 22.39
C ASP A 283 12.56 -2.48 22.06
N GLN A 284 11.36 -2.15 22.55
CA GLN A 284 10.14 -2.91 22.26
C GLN A 284 9.69 -2.77 20.80
N ILE A 285 9.99 -1.63 20.18
CA ILE A 285 9.47 -1.23 18.86
C ILE A 285 10.53 -1.39 17.77
N ALA A 286 11.71 -0.83 17.98
CA ALA A 286 12.85 -0.97 17.11
C ALA A 286 13.48 -2.34 17.42
N THR A 287 13.19 -3.29 16.55
CA THR A 287 13.64 -4.67 16.63
C THR A 287 15.17 -4.74 16.77
N ARG A 288 15.70 -4.90 17.99
CA ARG A 288 17.12 -5.22 18.19
C ARG A 288 17.44 -6.48 17.38
N ARG A 289 18.38 -6.35 16.42
CA ARG A 289 19.06 -7.39 15.62
C ARG A 289 18.46 -8.80 15.78
N GLY A 290 17.45 -9.13 14.96
CA GLY A 290 16.95 -10.50 14.83
C GLY A 290 15.42 -10.68 14.88
N ALA A 291 14.65 -9.64 15.17
CA ALA A 291 13.19 -9.67 15.14
C ALA A 291 12.62 -9.04 13.85
N SER A 292 11.39 -9.45 13.48
CA SER A 292 10.69 -9.25 12.20
C SER A 292 11.05 -7.97 11.40
N LEU A 293 11.41 -8.15 10.12
CA LEU A 293 11.58 -7.06 9.14
C LEU A 293 10.34 -6.14 9.13
N THR A 294 10.53 -4.82 8.99
CA THR A 294 9.47 -3.80 8.86
C THR A 294 8.66 -4.00 7.58
N SER A 295 7.43 -3.47 7.47
CA SER A 295 6.65 -3.60 6.23
C SER A 295 7.38 -3.00 5.03
N TYR A 296 8.07 -1.88 5.23
CA TYR A 296 8.92 -1.27 4.22
C TYR A 296 10.06 -2.19 3.78
N GLN A 297 10.80 -2.79 4.72
CA GLN A 297 11.88 -3.71 4.40
C GLN A 297 11.39 -5.01 3.74
N ASN A 298 10.23 -5.53 4.14
CA ASN A 298 9.61 -6.68 3.47
C ASN A 298 9.26 -6.36 2.01
N LEU A 299 8.72 -5.16 1.73
CA LEU A 299 8.39 -4.73 0.38
C LEU A 299 9.63 -4.64 -0.53
N LEU A 300 10.78 -4.26 0.03
CA LEU A 300 12.06 -4.21 -0.68
C LEU A 300 12.64 -5.62 -0.94
N GLN A 301 12.66 -6.48 0.08
CA GLN A 301 13.47 -7.70 0.06
C GLN A 301 12.72 -8.96 -0.36
N ASP A 302 11.45 -9.11 0.01
CA ASP A 302 10.78 -10.41 -0.14
C ASP A 302 10.48 -10.74 -1.59
N TYR A 303 10.03 -9.74 -2.35
CA TYR A 303 9.67 -9.85 -3.75
C TYR A 303 10.91 -10.01 -4.66
N SER A 304 11.98 -9.29 -4.34
CA SER A 304 13.22 -9.32 -5.13
C SER A 304 14.02 -10.60 -4.92
N ALA A 305 14.06 -11.14 -3.69
CA ALA A 305 14.90 -12.28 -3.36
C ALA A 305 14.21 -13.65 -3.52
N SER A 306 12.89 -13.73 -3.34
CA SER A 306 12.27 -15.04 -3.09
C SER A 306 10.82 -15.20 -3.50
N TRP A 307 10.31 -14.32 -4.35
CA TRP A 307 8.91 -14.36 -4.74
C TRP A 307 8.57 -15.63 -5.53
N PRO A 308 7.61 -16.45 -5.09
CA PRO A 308 7.23 -17.66 -5.82
C PRO A 308 6.56 -17.36 -7.15
N LEU A 309 5.72 -16.31 -7.23
CA LEU A 309 5.02 -15.93 -8.46
C LEU A 309 5.99 -15.58 -9.60
N SER A 310 7.14 -14.96 -9.30
CA SER A 310 8.12 -14.62 -10.35
C SER A 310 8.74 -15.85 -10.99
N LYS A 311 8.80 -16.98 -10.28
CA LYS A 311 9.31 -18.26 -10.83
C LYS A 311 8.30 -18.95 -11.74
N VAL A 312 7.01 -18.66 -11.58
CA VAL A 312 5.94 -19.22 -12.42
C VAL A 312 5.89 -18.50 -13.77
N LEU A 313 6.31 -17.24 -13.81
CA LEU A 313 6.40 -16.45 -15.03
C LEU A 313 7.57 -16.98 -15.91
N GLU A 314 7.28 -17.97 -16.77
CA GLU A 314 8.23 -18.72 -17.62
C GLU A 314 9.40 -17.86 -18.14
N GLU A 315 10.64 -18.36 -18.11
CA GLU A 315 11.78 -17.65 -18.69
C GLU A 315 11.61 -17.50 -20.21
N LYS A 316 11.41 -16.26 -20.70
CA LYS A 316 11.37 -16.03 -22.14
C LYS A 316 12.77 -16.21 -22.71
N GLN A 317 12.98 -17.27 -23.48
CA GLN A 317 14.22 -17.44 -24.24
C GLN A 317 14.28 -16.36 -25.33
N PHE A 318 15.10 -15.35 -25.10
CA PHE A 318 15.41 -14.37 -26.14
C PHE A 318 16.32 -15.04 -27.17
N ASN A 319 15.81 -15.23 -28.38
CA ASN A 319 16.60 -15.80 -29.47
C ASN A 319 17.52 -14.73 -30.05
N THR A 320 18.64 -14.49 -29.37
CA THR A 320 19.69 -13.54 -29.79
C THR A 320 20.17 -13.81 -31.22
N GLY A 321 20.24 -15.10 -31.60
CA GLY A 321 20.65 -15.51 -32.95
C GLY A 321 19.71 -14.99 -34.04
N PHE A 322 18.39 -15.06 -33.82
CA PHE A 322 17.42 -14.52 -34.76
C PHE A 322 17.60 -13.01 -34.97
N PHE A 323 17.82 -12.25 -33.88
CA PHE A 323 18.05 -10.80 -33.99
C PHE A 323 19.34 -10.47 -34.76
N ILE A 324 20.42 -11.22 -34.52
CA ILE A 324 21.69 -11.06 -35.25
C ILE A 324 21.48 -11.33 -36.75
N ILE A 325 20.73 -12.37 -37.11
CA ILE A 325 20.43 -12.71 -38.52
C ILE A 325 19.66 -11.56 -39.20
N VAL A 326 18.65 -11.00 -38.53
CA VAL A 326 17.88 -9.86 -39.07
C VAL A 326 18.79 -8.64 -39.26
N LEU A 327 19.64 -8.32 -38.29
CA LEU A 327 20.54 -7.17 -38.35
C LEU A 327 21.62 -7.33 -39.44
N LEU A 328 22.15 -8.54 -39.61
CA LEU A 328 23.09 -8.88 -40.68
C LEU A 328 22.42 -8.80 -42.06
N GLY A 329 21.20 -9.34 -42.19
CA GLY A 329 20.39 -9.22 -43.41
C GLY A 329 20.15 -7.76 -43.79
N PHE A 330 19.78 -6.92 -42.83
CA PHE A 330 19.60 -5.48 -43.04
C PHE A 330 20.90 -4.78 -43.46
N GLY A 331 22.03 -5.08 -42.82
CA GLY A 331 23.34 -4.53 -43.18
C GLY A 331 23.76 -4.87 -44.61
N ILE A 332 23.51 -6.10 -45.06
CA ILE A 332 23.75 -6.54 -46.44
C ILE A 332 22.84 -5.81 -47.44
N LEU A 333 21.58 -5.58 -47.06
CA LEU A 333 20.60 -4.90 -47.90
C LEU A 333 20.95 -3.42 -48.11
N VAL A 334 21.30 -2.72 -47.03
CA VAL A 334 21.63 -1.28 -47.07
C VAL A 334 23.01 -1.00 -47.64
N GLY A 335 24.01 -1.84 -47.39
CA GLY A 335 25.37 -1.63 -47.89
C GLY A 335 25.56 -2.22 -49.29
N PRO A 336 25.96 -3.50 -49.41
CA PRO A 336 26.27 -4.13 -50.69
C PRO A 336 25.14 -4.02 -51.72
N ILE A 337 23.92 -4.42 -51.36
CA ILE A 337 22.84 -4.53 -52.35
C ILE A 337 22.41 -3.14 -52.82
N ASN A 338 22.20 -2.19 -51.91
CA ASN A 338 21.82 -0.83 -52.30
C ASN A 338 22.89 -0.14 -53.16
N LEU A 339 24.16 -0.24 -52.79
CA LEU A 339 25.25 0.44 -53.53
C LEU A 339 25.57 -0.22 -54.87
N PHE A 340 25.63 -1.56 -54.93
CA PHE A 340 26.05 -2.28 -56.14
C PHE A 340 24.90 -2.66 -57.07
N VAL A 341 23.66 -2.73 -56.57
CA VAL A 341 22.49 -3.11 -57.39
C VAL A 341 21.60 -1.91 -57.66
N PHE A 342 21.14 -1.21 -56.62
CA PHE A 342 20.12 -0.15 -56.76
C PHE A 342 20.67 1.23 -57.11
N ALA A 343 21.90 1.55 -56.68
CA ALA A 343 22.55 2.85 -56.86
C ALA A 343 23.92 2.73 -57.55
N LYS A 344 23.99 1.93 -58.62
CA LYS A 344 25.21 1.75 -59.45
C LYS A 344 25.82 3.09 -59.90
N SER A 345 27.12 3.06 -60.19
CA SER A 345 27.89 4.24 -60.64
C SER A 345 27.17 4.99 -61.78
N GLY A 346 26.81 6.26 -61.53
CA GLY A 346 26.01 7.10 -62.45
C GLY A 346 24.56 7.37 -62.00
N GLN A 347 24.00 6.58 -61.08
CA GLN A 347 22.61 6.73 -60.58
C GLN A 347 22.54 7.01 -59.07
N ARG A 348 23.58 7.63 -58.51
CA ARG A 348 23.71 7.87 -57.07
C ARG A 348 22.56 8.69 -56.46
N HIS A 349 21.82 9.46 -57.27
CA HIS A 349 20.62 10.15 -56.81
C HIS A 349 19.51 9.18 -56.33
N ARG A 350 19.47 7.94 -56.83
CA ARG A 350 18.50 6.92 -56.38
C ARG A 350 18.71 6.53 -54.92
N LEU A 351 19.93 6.68 -54.41
CA LEU A 351 20.28 6.42 -53.01
C LEU A 351 19.45 7.28 -52.04
N PHE A 352 19.02 8.48 -52.46
CA PHE A 352 18.14 9.35 -51.67
C PHE A 352 16.71 8.82 -51.53
N ILE A 353 16.28 7.87 -52.37
CA ILE A 353 14.95 7.27 -52.32
C ILE A 353 15.03 5.83 -51.79
N THR A 354 16.01 5.05 -52.26
CA THR A 354 16.14 3.64 -51.91
C THR A 354 16.54 3.44 -50.45
N THR A 355 17.40 4.31 -49.90
CA THR A 355 17.82 4.19 -48.49
C THR A 355 16.67 4.46 -47.52
N PRO A 356 15.89 5.57 -47.64
CA PRO A 356 14.70 5.74 -46.82
C PRO A 356 13.66 4.64 -47.00
N LEU A 357 13.44 4.15 -48.23
CA LEU A 357 12.46 3.08 -48.49
C LEU A 357 12.87 1.74 -47.87
N ILE A 358 14.13 1.32 -48.01
CA ILE A 358 14.65 0.10 -47.39
C ILE A 358 14.54 0.19 -45.86
N SER A 359 14.91 1.34 -45.29
CA SER A 359 14.77 1.57 -43.84
C SER A 359 13.31 1.49 -43.41
N LEU A 360 12.37 2.07 -44.15
CA LEU A 360 10.94 2.02 -43.83
C LEU A 360 10.40 0.58 -43.86
N VAL A 361 10.73 -0.19 -44.90
CA VAL A 361 10.33 -1.61 -45.01
C VAL A 361 10.94 -2.43 -43.88
N ALA A 362 12.22 -2.23 -43.56
CA ALA A 362 12.88 -2.92 -42.48
C ALA A 362 12.26 -2.58 -41.11
N SER A 363 11.95 -1.31 -40.85
CA SER A 363 11.23 -0.89 -39.65
C SER A 363 9.85 -1.52 -39.56
N ALA A 364 9.08 -1.54 -40.65
CA ALA A 364 7.77 -2.19 -40.69
C ALA A 364 7.86 -3.70 -40.41
N LEU A 365 8.83 -4.38 -41.02
CA LEU A 365 9.08 -5.80 -40.79
C LEU A 365 9.50 -6.09 -39.35
N LEU A 366 10.31 -5.23 -38.74
CA LEU A 366 10.71 -5.34 -37.34
C LEU A 366 9.50 -5.16 -36.40
N ILE A 367 8.62 -4.20 -36.68
CA ILE A 367 7.36 -4.01 -35.92
C ILE A 367 6.50 -5.28 -35.99
N VAL A 368 6.33 -5.84 -37.19
CA VAL A 368 5.56 -7.08 -37.39
C VAL A 368 6.17 -8.23 -36.58
N ILE A 369 7.50 -8.40 -36.63
CA ILE A 369 8.21 -9.42 -35.84
C ILE A 369 7.97 -9.22 -34.33
N ILE A 370 8.09 -7.99 -33.83
CA ILE A 370 7.85 -7.69 -32.40
C ILE A 370 6.42 -8.10 -32.02
N ILE A 371 5.42 -7.74 -32.82
CA ILE A 371 4.02 -8.09 -32.54
C ILE A 371 3.82 -9.62 -32.56
N PHE A 372 4.43 -10.34 -33.49
CA PHE A 372 4.32 -11.81 -33.53
C PHE A 372 5.04 -12.50 -32.36
N GLN A 373 6.18 -11.98 -31.90
CA GLN A 373 6.96 -12.58 -30.80
C GLN A 373 6.46 -12.19 -29.41
N ASP A 374 6.03 -10.94 -29.24
CA ASP A 374 5.66 -10.37 -27.95
C ASP A 374 4.14 -10.33 -27.75
N GLY A 375 3.35 -10.34 -28.82
CA GLY A 375 1.89 -10.24 -28.78
C GLY A 375 1.40 -8.85 -28.36
N PHE A 376 0.08 -8.70 -28.29
CA PHE A 376 -0.58 -7.56 -27.67
C PHE A 376 -1.03 -7.91 -26.25
N GLY A 377 -1.11 -6.91 -25.37
CA GLY A 377 -1.56 -7.10 -23.99
C GLY A 377 -0.48 -7.74 -23.11
N GLY A 378 -0.85 -8.66 -22.23
CA GLY A 378 0.08 -9.37 -21.37
C GLY A 378 -0.49 -10.65 -20.79
N LYS A 379 0.35 -11.41 -20.11
CA LYS A 379 -0.03 -12.61 -19.36
C LYS A 379 0.45 -12.49 -17.93
N GLY A 380 -0.33 -12.98 -16.97
CA GLY A 380 0.03 -12.87 -15.57
C GLY A 380 -0.55 -13.95 -14.68
N HIS A 381 -0.11 -13.93 -13.42
CA HIS A 381 -0.55 -14.81 -12.36
C HIS A 381 -0.87 -14.00 -11.10
N ARG A 382 -1.90 -14.40 -10.36
CA ARG A 382 -2.31 -13.78 -9.10
C ARG A 382 -2.46 -14.83 -8.00
N THR A 383 -2.06 -14.46 -6.79
CA THR A 383 -2.40 -15.19 -5.56
C THR A 383 -3.05 -14.24 -4.57
N ILE A 384 -4.10 -14.71 -3.91
CA ILE A 384 -4.95 -13.88 -3.05
C ILE A 384 -5.08 -14.55 -1.70
N LEU A 385 -4.80 -13.82 -0.63
CA LEU A 385 -5.19 -14.18 0.72
C LEU A 385 -6.46 -13.40 1.05
N MET A 386 -7.54 -14.10 1.35
CA MET A 386 -8.83 -13.51 1.67
C MET A 386 -9.25 -13.95 3.07
N GLU A 387 -9.31 -13.02 4.01
CA GLU A 387 -9.80 -13.28 5.36
C GLU A 387 -11.23 -12.77 5.53
N ILE A 388 -12.14 -13.67 5.85
CA ILE A 388 -13.55 -13.37 6.08
C ILE A 388 -13.78 -13.08 7.56
N GLN A 389 -14.29 -11.88 7.85
CA GLN A 389 -14.70 -11.44 9.19
C GLN A 389 -16.22 -11.27 9.19
N ALA A 390 -16.92 -12.35 9.55
CA ALA A 390 -18.37 -12.43 9.43
C ALA A 390 -19.09 -11.42 10.34
N GLU A 391 -18.58 -11.15 11.54
CA GLU A 391 -19.15 -10.16 12.45
C GLU A 391 -19.09 -8.74 11.89
N GLU A 392 -18.06 -8.46 11.08
CA GLU A 392 -17.82 -7.16 10.45
C GLU A 392 -18.46 -7.07 9.05
N ASN A 393 -19.01 -8.18 8.52
CA ASN A 393 -19.48 -8.32 7.14
C ASN A 393 -18.44 -7.89 6.08
N ASN A 394 -17.16 -8.11 6.37
CA ASN A 394 -16.04 -7.68 5.54
C ASN A 394 -15.10 -8.84 5.21
N ALA A 395 -14.54 -8.80 4.00
CA ALA A 395 -13.43 -9.61 3.55
C ALA A 395 -12.18 -8.73 3.44
N TYR A 396 -11.11 -9.13 4.11
CA TYR A 396 -9.80 -8.48 4.04
C TYR A 396 -8.96 -9.19 3.00
N ILE A 397 -8.63 -8.48 1.92
CA ILE A 397 -8.01 -9.06 0.73
C ILE A 397 -6.58 -8.55 0.61
N ILE A 398 -5.64 -9.47 0.49
CA ILE A 398 -4.25 -9.20 0.07
C ILE A 398 -4.01 -9.96 -1.22
N GLN A 399 -3.70 -9.24 -2.30
CA GLN A 399 -3.45 -9.79 -3.62
C GLN A 399 -2.02 -9.47 -4.06
N GLU A 400 -1.23 -10.50 -4.31
CA GLU A 400 0.05 -10.40 -4.99
C GLU A 400 -0.17 -10.77 -6.46
N GLN A 401 0.33 -9.95 -7.39
CA GLN A 401 0.18 -10.21 -8.82
C GLN A 401 1.43 -9.87 -9.60
N ILE A 402 1.74 -10.71 -10.59
CA ILE A 402 2.83 -10.50 -11.53
C ILE A 402 2.33 -10.62 -12.97
N ALA A 403 2.83 -9.78 -13.86
CA ALA A 403 2.51 -9.87 -15.29
C ALA A 403 3.74 -9.59 -16.16
N ARG A 404 3.77 -10.24 -17.33
CA ARG A 404 4.65 -9.89 -18.45
C ARG A 404 3.80 -9.32 -19.57
N THR A 405 4.17 -8.14 -20.05
CA THR A 405 3.47 -7.45 -21.12
C THR A 405 4.17 -7.64 -22.46
N GLY A 406 3.39 -7.73 -23.52
CA GLY A 406 3.83 -7.53 -24.90
C GLY A 406 3.73 -6.06 -25.29
N VAL A 407 3.25 -5.79 -26.50
CA VAL A 407 2.95 -4.42 -26.94
C VAL A 407 1.64 -3.95 -26.31
N LEU A 408 1.69 -2.84 -25.59
CA LEU A 408 0.52 -2.18 -25.00
C LEU A 408 0.12 -0.96 -25.83
N LEU A 409 -1.18 -0.79 -26.08
CA LEU A 409 -1.72 0.37 -26.80
C LEU A 409 -2.11 1.52 -25.85
N ASN A 410 -2.37 1.19 -24.59
CA ASN A 410 -2.60 2.11 -23.48
C ASN A 410 -1.99 1.50 -22.21
N ALA A 411 -1.85 2.26 -21.14
CA ALA A 411 -1.39 1.76 -19.84
C ALA A 411 -2.29 2.25 -18.70
N THR A 412 -3.46 2.78 -19.05
CA THR A 412 -4.45 3.28 -18.11
C THR A 412 -5.42 2.18 -17.75
N PHE A 413 -5.72 2.03 -16.46
CA PHE A 413 -6.70 1.10 -15.96
C PHE A 413 -7.37 1.63 -14.70
N GLU A 414 -8.47 1.01 -14.34
CA GLU A 414 -9.17 1.29 -13.09
C GLU A 414 -9.36 -0.02 -12.32
N THR A 415 -9.14 0.01 -11.01
CA THR A 415 -9.40 -1.16 -10.18
C THR A 415 -10.90 -1.40 -10.00
N SER A 416 -11.32 -2.67 -9.86
CA SER A 416 -12.74 -3.01 -9.69
C SER A 416 -13.37 -2.48 -8.41
N GLU A 417 -12.56 -2.12 -7.42
CA GLU A 417 -13.00 -1.63 -6.12
C GLU A 417 -11.94 -0.71 -5.49
N PRO A 418 -12.28 0.03 -4.41
CA PRO A 418 -11.32 0.78 -3.64
C PRO A 418 -10.24 -0.13 -3.05
N ALA A 419 -8.99 0.14 -3.38
CA ALA A 419 -7.85 -0.66 -2.94
C ALA A 419 -6.65 0.24 -2.61
N THR A 420 -5.60 -0.35 -2.05
CA THR A 420 -4.24 0.16 -2.18
C THR A 420 -3.55 -0.53 -3.35
N LEU A 421 -2.62 0.16 -3.98
CA LEU A 421 -1.80 -0.36 -5.07
C LEU A 421 -0.36 0.09 -4.84
N SER A 422 0.54 -0.87 -4.66
CA SER A 422 1.98 -0.62 -4.55
C SER A 422 2.74 -1.45 -5.57
N PRO A 423 3.70 -0.86 -6.31
CA PRO A 423 4.65 -1.67 -7.08
C PRO A 423 5.53 -2.46 -6.12
N VAL A 424 6.05 -3.59 -6.57
CA VAL A 424 7.03 -4.38 -5.80
C VAL A 424 8.34 -4.49 -6.58
N ALA A 425 9.46 -4.43 -5.88
CA ALA A 425 10.76 -4.63 -6.50
C ALA A 425 10.97 -6.12 -6.80
N MET A 426 11.33 -6.43 -8.04
CA MET A 426 11.60 -7.80 -8.47
C MET A 426 13.09 -8.04 -8.65
N ALA A 427 13.47 -9.31 -8.83
CA ALA A 427 14.83 -9.68 -9.19
C ALA A 427 15.26 -8.96 -10.48
N PRO A 428 16.52 -8.46 -10.56
CA PRO A 428 17.03 -7.82 -11.76
C PRO A 428 16.95 -8.77 -12.98
N SER A 429 16.32 -8.30 -14.04
CA SER A 429 16.23 -8.98 -15.32
C SER A 429 16.19 -7.94 -16.44
N ARG A 430 16.37 -8.36 -17.70
CA ARG A 430 16.21 -7.46 -18.86
C ARG A 430 14.79 -6.90 -19.02
N TRP A 431 13.81 -7.55 -18.40
CA TRP A 431 12.39 -7.23 -18.53
C TRP A 431 11.87 -6.48 -17.30
N THR A 432 12.48 -6.68 -16.13
CA THR A 432 12.15 -5.97 -14.89
C THR A 432 12.48 -4.48 -15.03
N ARG A 433 11.55 -3.62 -14.58
CA ARG A 433 11.75 -2.16 -14.52
C ARG A 433 11.91 -1.63 -13.10
N VAL A 434 11.30 -2.31 -12.14
CA VAL A 434 11.35 -1.94 -10.72
C VAL A 434 12.25 -2.93 -9.98
N THR A 435 13.42 -2.46 -9.55
CA THR A 435 14.38 -3.22 -8.76
C THR A 435 14.80 -2.39 -7.55
N VAL A 436 15.24 -3.07 -6.48
CA VAL A 436 15.90 -2.41 -5.35
C VAL A 436 17.18 -1.73 -5.86
N ASP A 437 17.43 -0.50 -5.42
CA ASP A 437 18.55 0.34 -5.83
C ASP A 437 18.67 0.52 -7.37
N GLY A 438 17.54 0.46 -8.07
CA GLY A 438 17.48 0.69 -9.51
C GLY A 438 17.87 2.12 -9.88
N THR A 439 18.52 2.31 -11.02
CA THR A 439 18.96 3.65 -11.48
C THR A 439 17.94 4.35 -12.37
N THR A 440 16.88 3.66 -12.78
CA THR A 440 15.84 4.20 -13.68
C THR A 440 14.62 4.58 -12.86
N PRO A 441 14.28 5.89 -12.77
CA PRO A 441 13.07 6.31 -12.08
C PRO A 441 11.82 5.86 -12.85
N ASN A 442 10.75 5.61 -12.10
CA ASN A 442 9.44 5.31 -12.66
C ASN A 442 8.48 6.48 -12.37
N ASN A 443 7.56 6.74 -13.29
CA ASN A 443 6.55 7.78 -13.17
C ASN A 443 5.15 7.17 -13.16
N TYR A 444 4.53 7.17 -11.98
CA TYR A 444 3.21 6.65 -11.73
C TYR A 444 2.19 7.79 -11.64
N THR A 445 0.95 7.50 -11.98
CA THR A 445 -0.19 8.37 -11.70
C THR A 445 -1.32 7.53 -11.11
N ILE A 446 -1.94 8.03 -10.04
CA ILE A 446 -3.17 7.49 -9.46
C ILE A 446 -4.11 8.66 -9.21
N ASP A 447 -5.29 8.59 -9.82
CA ASP A 447 -6.40 9.50 -9.56
C ASP A 447 -7.62 8.71 -9.03
N GLN A 448 -8.63 9.43 -8.56
CA GLN A 448 -9.90 8.83 -8.15
C GLN A 448 -10.67 8.32 -9.38
N GLY A 449 -11.03 7.03 -9.38
CA GLY A 449 -11.91 6.41 -10.37
C GLY A 449 -13.38 6.39 -9.93
N GLU A 450 -14.25 5.83 -10.77
CA GLU A 450 -15.68 5.62 -10.48
C GLU A 450 -15.90 4.45 -9.50
N SER A 451 -15.20 3.33 -9.72
CA SER A 451 -15.25 2.10 -8.92
C SER A 451 -14.06 1.97 -7.97
N GLY A 452 -12.89 2.47 -8.36
CA GLY A 452 -11.65 2.26 -7.62
C GLY A 452 -10.57 3.30 -7.90
N LEU A 453 -9.33 2.85 -7.98
CA LEU A 453 -8.18 3.68 -8.31
C LEU A 453 -8.02 3.73 -9.83
N LYS A 454 -7.96 4.93 -10.40
CA LYS A 454 -7.61 5.12 -11.81
C LYS A 454 -6.10 5.31 -11.94
N ALA A 455 -5.42 4.28 -12.42
CA ALA A 455 -3.96 4.23 -12.50
C ALA A 455 -3.48 4.42 -13.95
N SER A 456 -2.37 5.14 -14.13
CA SER A 456 -1.69 5.30 -15.42
C SER A 456 -0.19 5.58 -15.25
N GLY A 457 0.56 5.60 -16.35
CA GLY A 457 2.02 5.71 -16.32
C GLY A 457 2.69 4.34 -16.23
N ASP A 458 3.73 4.24 -15.41
CA ASP A 458 4.67 3.11 -15.44
C ASP A 458 4.20 1.84 -14.70
N TRP A 459 2.94 1.78 -14.27
CA TRP A 459 2.32 0.57 -13.67
C TRP A 459 2.35 -0.63 -14.62
N TYR A 460 2.11 -0.38 -15.92
CA TYR A 460 2.26 -1.38 -16.97
C TYR A 460 2.95 -0.73 -18.17
N GLN A 461 4.23 -1.03 -18.33
CA GLN A 461 5.00 -0.64 -19.51
C GLN A 461 5.00 -1.77 -20.54
N SER A 462 5.09 -1.42 -21.83
CA SER A 462 5.25 -2.41 -22.90
C SER A 462 6.50 -3.26 -22.70
N ARG A 463 6.42 -4.54 -23.07
CA ARG A 463 7.56 -5.46 -23.17
C ARG A 463 8.38 -5.52 -21.88
N SER A 464 7.70 -5.61 -20.75
CA SER A 464 8.32 -5.53 -19.42
C SER A 464 7.60 -6.45 -18.43
N GLU A 465 8.27 -6.77 -17.33
CA GLU A 465 7.70 -7.52 -16.22
C GLU A 465 7.39 -6.57 -15.07
N HIS A 466 6.19 -6.73 -14.49
CA HIS A 466 5.67 -5.87 -13.44
C HIS A 466 5.10 -6.72 -12.31
N GLY A 467 5.39 -6.32 -11.08
CA GLY A 467 4.82 -6.91 -9.88
C GLY A 467 4.05 -5.85 -9.10
N HIS A 468 2.91 -6.23 -8.54
CA HIS A 468 2.09 -5.35 -7.72
C HIS A 468 1.57 -6.07 -6.47
N LEU A 469 1.45 -5.31 -5.38
CA LEU A 469 0.72 -5.65 -4.18
C LEU A 469 -0.55 -4.81 -4.14
N LEU A 470 -1.70 -5.47 -3.99
CA LEU A 470 -3.00 -4.82 -3.80
C LEU A 470 -3.61 -5.28 -2.49
N GLN A 471 -4.28 -4.36 -1.79
CA GLN A 471 -5.05 -4.68 -0.60
C GLN A 471 -6.41 -4.00 -0.67
N SER A 472 -7.46 -4.67 -0.19
CA SER A 472 -8.81 -4.10 -0.17
C SER A 472 -9.64 -4.65 0.99
N VAL A 473 -10.58 -3.85 1.48
CA VAL A 473 -11.66 -4.27 2.37
C VAL A 473 -12.92 -4.34 1.53
N ARG A 474 -13.43 -5.56 1.34
CA ARG A 474 -14.60 -5.84 0.51
C ARG A 474 -15.78 -6.24 1.37
N PRO A 475 -16.91 -5.50 1.34
CA PRO A 475 -18.13 -5.95 1.98
C PRO A 475 -18.56 -7.32 1.44
N THR A 476 -18.90 -8.25 2.32
CA THR A 476 -19.31 -9.61 1.96
C THR A 476 -20.33 -10.18 2.92
N ARG A 477 -21.22 -11.02 2.39
CA ARG A 477 -22.10 -11.90 3.16
C ARG A 477 -21.71 -13.37 3.05
N GLY A 478 -20.65 -13.65 2.28
CA GLY A 478 -20.11 -15.00 2.10
C GLY A 478 -19.42 -15.45 3.39
N SER A 479 -19.82 -16.59 3.92
CA SER A 479 -19.23 -17.23 5.09
C SER A 479 -19.45 -18.74 5.05
N LEU A 480 -18.75 -19.45 5.95
CA LEU A 480 -19.07 -20.83 6.28
C LEU A 480 -19.86 -20.85 7.60
N GLN A 481 -21.02 -21.51 7.57
CA GLN A 481 -21.89 -21.67 8.73
C GLN A 481 -21.92 -23.12 9.17
N GLN A 482 -21.77 -23.38 10.47
CA GLN A 482 -21.93 -24.72 11.00
C GLN A 482 -23.40 -25.03 11.25
N VAL A 483 -23.96 -26.00 10.51
CA VAL A 483 -25.37 -26.39 10.58
C VAL A 483 -25.63 -27.45 11.66
N SER A 484 -24.65 -28.32 11.94
CA SER A 484 -24.74 -29.33 13.00
C SER A 484 -23.46 -29.41 13.81
N LYS A 485 -23.62 -29.52 15.14
CA LYS A 485 -22.53 -29.75 16.11
C LYS A 485 -22.41 -31.22 16.55
N ALA A 486 -23.40 -32.06 16.27
CA ALA A 486 -23.43 -33.46 16.71
C ALA A 486 -22.79 -34.37 15.67
N GLY A 487 -21.77 -35.14 16.07
CA GLY A 487 -21.05 -36.06 15.17
C GLY A 487 -20.15 -35.30 14.19
N SER A 488 -20.13 -35.73 12.92
CA SER A 488 -19.36 -35.06 11.87
C SER A 488 -19.94 -33.67 11.59
N PRO A 489 -19.17 -32.58 11.76
CA PRO A 489 -19.67 -31.24 11.50
C PRO A 489 -20.19 -31.10 10.08
N ILE A 490 -21.29 -30.38 9.93
CA ILE A 490 -21.85 -30.02 8.61
C ILE A 490 -21.63 -28.53 8.42
N LEU A 491 -20.92 -28.15 7.36
CA LEU A 491 -20.71 -26.75 7.00
C LEU A 491 -21.54 -26.41 5.77
N ARG A 492 -22.16 -25.24 5.80
CA ARG A 492 -22.85 -24.64 4.66
C ARG A 492 -22.07 -23.44 4.15
N SER A 493 -21.80 -23.44 2.84
CA SER A 493 -21.17 -22.30 2.16
C SER A 493 -22.23 -21.31 1.70
N SER A 494 -22.07 -20.02 2.02
CA SER A 494 -22.84 -18.93 1.41
C SER A 494 -22.06 -18.15 0.35
N PHE A 495 -20.84 -18.58 0.01
CA PHE A 495 -20.06 -17.97 -1.07
C PHE A 495 -20.74 -18.17 -2.42
N ASP A 496 -20.48 -17.24 -3.34
CA ASP A 496 -21.00 -17.25 -4.70
C ASP A 496 -20.08 -17.97 -5.71
N PHE A 497 -18.99 -18.57 -5.22
CA PHE A 497 -17.98 -19.37 -5.90
C PHE A 497 -17.75 -20.72 -5.18
N ASN A 498 -17.01 -21.63 -5.80
CA ASN A 498 -16.77 -22.97 -5.27
C ASN A 498 -15.52 -23.03 -4.39
N LEU A 499 -15.53 -23.91 -3.39
CA LEU A 499 -14.36 -24.18 -2.55
C LEU A 499 -13.80 -25.57 -2.90
N SER A 500 -12.55 -25.64 -3.32
CA SER A 500 -11.95 -26.91 -3.75
C SER A 500 -11.59 -27.80 -2.56
N THR A 501 -11.01 -27.24 -1.51
CA THR A 501 -10.63 -27.95 -0.28
C THR A 501 -10.95 -27.03 0.89
N VAL A 502 -11.53 -27.58 1.96
CA VAL A 502 -11.78 -26.87 3.22
C VAL A 502 -11.27 -27.68 4.39
N PHE A 503 -10.44 -27.06 5.22
CA PHE A 503 -10.11 -27.51 6.57
C PHE A 503 -10.87 -26.68 7.58
N TYR A 504 -11.32 -27.31 8.65
CA TYR A 504 -11.96 -26.66 9.78
C TYR A 504 -11.34 -27.15 11.08
N GLN A 505 -10.95 -26.21 11.94
CA GLN A 505 -10.58 -26.48 13.31
C GLN A 505 -11.78 -26.21 14.21
N ALA A 506 -12.33 -27.25 14.82
CA ALA A 506 -13.43 -27.12 15.76
C ALA A 506 -12.98 -26.49 17.10
N ALA A 507 -13.95 -26.07 17.91
CA ALA A 507 -13.69 -25.44 19.21
C ALA A 507 -12.95 -26.36 20.21
N ASP A 508 -13.05 -27.68 20.03
CA ASP A 508 -12.31 -28.71 20.78
C ASP A 508 -10.91 -29.00 20.20
N GLN A 509 -10.47 -28.21 19.23
CA GLN A 509 -9.21 -28.35 18.48
C GLN A 509 -9.13 -29.60 17.58
N SER A 510 -10.24 -30.31 17.37
CA SER A 510 -10.30 -31.38 16.37
C SER A 510 -10.28 -30.81 14.96
N TRP A 511 -9.61 -31.51 14.04
CA TRP A 511 -9.48 -31.10 12.65
C TRP A 511 -10.42 -31.90 11.76
N TRP A 512 -11.06 -31.19 10.85
CA TRP A 512 -12.02 -31.71 9.91
C TRP A 512 -11.71 -31.21 8.51
N LYS A 513 -12.10 -31.99 7.50
CA LYS A 513 -11.79 -31.71 6.09
C LYS A 513 -12.97 -32.05 5.19
N ALA A 514 -13.14 -31.27 4.12
CA ALA A 514 -13.98 -31.60 2.99
C ALA A 514 -13.32 -31.16 1.68
N GLU A 515 -13.75 -31.78 0.58
CA GLU A 515 -13.35 -31.45 -0.78
C GLU A 515 -14.58 -31.04 -1.58
N ALA A 516 -14.40 -30.15 -2.55
CA ALA A 516 -15.41 -29.71 -3.53
C ALA A 516 -16.75 -29.27 -2.91
N ILE A 517 -16.74 -28.19 -2.12
CA ILE A 517 -17.97 -27.56 -1.63
C ILE A 517 -18.52 -26.63 -2.70
N GLY A 518 -19.70 -26.97 -3.24
CA GLY A 518 -20.40 -26.13 -4.21
C GLY A 518 -20.97 -24.86 -3.59
N LYS A 519 -21.24 -23.87 -4.46
CA LYS A 519 -21.94 -22.63 -4.14
C LYS A 519 -23.27 -22.91 -3.43
N GLY A 520 -23.45 -22.39 -2.21
CA GLY A 520 -24.71 -22.50 -1.47
C GLY A 520 -24.96 -23.87 -0.81
N GLU A 521 -24.06 -24.83 -1.01
CA GLU A 521 -24.24 -26.22 -0.59
C GLU A 521 -23.80 -26.46 0.85
N SER A 522 -24.35 -27.53 1.44
CA SER A 522 -23.93 -28.06 2.72
C SER A 522 -23.15 -29.35 2.51
N ILE A 523 -22.02 -29.51 3.19
CA ILE A 523 -21.20 -30.73 3.14
C ILE A 523 -20.91 -31.23 4.55
N SER A 524 -20.92 -32.55 4.71
CA SER A 524 -20.44 -33.19 5.95
C SER A 524 -18.93 -33.35 5.88
N LEU A 525 -18.23 -32.95 6.93
CA LEU A 525 -16.78 -33.04 6.99
C LEU A 525 -16.33 -34.44 7.43
N SER A 526 -15.22 -34.91 6.86
CA SER A 526 -14.49 -36.09 7.34
C SER A 526 -13.43 -35.70 8.37
N PRO A 527 -13.12 -36.57 9.36
CA PRO A 527 -12.02 -36.34 10.28
C PRO A 527 -10.68 -36.13 9.56
N SER A 528 -9.86 -35.22 10.07
CA SER A 528 -8.52 -34.88 9.57
C SER A 528 -7.55 -34.75 10.74
N THR A 529 -6.26 -34.60 10.45
CA THR A 529 -5.22 -34.37 11.45
C THR A 529 -4.62 -32.97 11.35
N ALA A 530 -4.02 -32.49 12.44
CA ALA A 530 -3.25 -31.25 12.44
C ALA A 530 -2.06 -31.33 11.48
N ASP A 531 -1.39 -32.50 11.36
CA ASP A 531 -0.26 -32.69 10.46
C ASP A 531 -0.67 -32.58 8.98
N GLU A 532 -1.82 -33.16 8.62
CA GLU A 532 -2.38 -33.02 7.27
C GLU A 532 -2.68 -31.56 6.94
N PHE A 533 -3.35 -30.85 7.86
CA PHE A 533 -3.61 -29.42 7.71
C PHE A 533 -2.30 -28.62 7.57
N GLN A 534 -1.31 -28.84 8.44
CA GLN A 534 -0.05 -28.10 8.41
C GLN A 534 0.74 -28.36 7.13
N ALA A 535 0.73 -29.59 6.60
CA ALA A 535 1.35 -29.91 5.31
C ALA A 535 0.66 -29.19 4.15
N TRP A 536 -0.67 -29.17 4.14
CA TRP A 536 -1.46 -28.43 3.16
C TRP A 536 -1.24 -26.92 3.27
N TRP A 537 -1.30 -26.36 4.48
CA TRP A 537 -1.14 -24.93 4.75
C TRP A 537 0.24 -24.43 4.34
N LYS A 538 1.31 -25.16 4.66
CA LYS A 538 2.67 -24.86 4.20
C LYS A 538 2.78 -24.84 2.68
N THR A 539 2.01 -25.68 1.98
CA THR A 539 1.96 -25.68 0.51
C THR A 539 1.29 -24.42 -0.02
N GLN A 540 0.20 -23.97 0.61
CA GLN A 540 -0.48 -22.74 0.21
C GLN A 540 0.35 -21.48 0.56
N ALA A 541 0.96 -21.42 1.74
CA ALA A 541 1.81 -20.31 2.16
C ALA A 541 3.02 -20.11 1.22
N LYS A 542 3.54 -21.18 0.61
CA LYS A 542 4.62 -21.12 -0.40
C LYS A 542 4.24 -20.42 -1.70
N ARG A 543 2.98 -20.01 -1.90
CA ARG A 543 2.53 -19.23 -3.06
C ARG A 543 2.80 -17.73 -2.91
N PHE A 544 2.95 -17.27 -1.67
CA PHE A 544 3.07 -15.86 -1.33
C PHE A 544 4.52 -15.44 -1.07
N SER A 545 4.75 -14.13 -1.01
CA SER A 545 5.97 -13.55 -0.44
C SER A 545 6.26 -14.08 0.98
N ARG A 546 7.52 -14.01 1.41
CA ARG A 546 7.93 -14.53 2.73
C ARG A 546 7.16 -13.87 3.88
N HIS A 547 6.94 -12.55 3.82
CA HIS A 547 6.16 -11.82 4.79
C HIS A 547 4.73 -12.35 4.89
N HIS A 548 4.00 -12.41 3.78
CA HIS A 548 2.62 -12.91 3.80
C HIS A 548 2.54 -14.39 4.18
N ALA A 549 3.51 -15.21 3.78
CA ALA A 549 3.61 -16.60 4.24
C ALA A 549 3.78 -16.69 5.77
N ARG A 550 4.56 -15.78 6.40
CA ARG A 550 4.67 -15.71 7.86
C ARG A 550 3.37 -15.25 8.51
N GLN A 551 2.67 -14.26 7.94
CA GLN A 551 1.38 -13.80 8.46
C GLN A 551 0.32 -14.91 8.37
N MET A 552 0.28 -15.64 7.25
CA MET A 552 -0.54 -16.83 7.10
C MET A 552 -0.25 -17.87 8.18
N ASN A 553 1.03 -18.13 8.51
CA ASN A 553 1.36 -19.06 9.59
C ASN A 553 0.85 -18.57 10.95
N LYS A 554 0.84 -17.26 11.23
CA LYS A 554 0.20 -16.72 12.46
C LYS A 554 -1.30 -16.96 12.46
N LEU A 555 -1.98 -16.73 11.33
CA LEU A 555 -3.42 -16.99 11.20
C LEU A 555 -3.76 -18.45 11.50
N SER A 556 -2.91 -19.39 11.10
CA SER A 556 -3.12 -20.83 11.35
C SER A 556 -3.12 -21.24 12.83
N LEU A 557 -2.65 -20.36 13.72
CA LEU A 557 -2.61 -20.59 15.17
C LEU A 557 -3.90 -20.11 15.86
N LEU A 558 -4.75 -19.36 15.16
CA LEU A 558 -5.99 -18.83 15.71
C LEU A 558 -7.06 -19.94 15.75
N PRO A 559 -7.74 -20.14 16.90
CA PRO A 559 -8.70 -21.23 17.09
C PRO A 559 -10.03 -20.98 16.38
N ASN A 560 -10.81 -22.05 16.17
CA ASN A 560 -12.19 -22.01 15.64
C ASN A 560 -12.31 -21.37 14.24
N ARG A 561 -11.43 -21.77 13.32
CA ARG A 561 -11.35 -21.19 11.97
C ARG A 561 -11.45 -22.24 10.88
N PHE A 562 -11.94 -21.79 9.74
CA PHE A 562 -11.82 -22.52 8.49
C PHE A 562 -10.65 -22.00 7.66
N TYR A 563 -10.16 -22.86 6.78
CA TYR A 563 -9.13 -22.58 5.80
C TYR A 563 -9.52 -23.26 4.50
N ALA A 564 -9.58 -22.51 3.41
CA ALA A 564 -10.07 -23.01 2.14
C ALA A 564 -9.23 -22.52 0.96
N ILE A 565 -9.42 -23.16 -0.18
CA ILE A 565 -8.86 -22.71 -1.46
C ILE A 565 -9.98 -22.62 -2.50
N ALA A 566 -9.94 -21.57 -3.31
CA ALA A 566 -10.82 -21.34 -4.44
C ALA A 566 -10.00 -20.89 -5.66
N THR A 567 -10.50 -21.16 -6.86
CA THR A 567 -9.87 -20.74 -8.13
C THR A 567 -10.76 -19.82 -8.96
N ASP A 568 -12.03 -19.72 -8.58
CA ASP A 568 -13.09 -18.91 -9.18
C ASP A 568 -13.53 -17.75 -8.26
N ALA A 569 -12.92 -17.59 -7.09
CA ALA A 569 -13.18 -16.47 -6.21
C ALA A 569 -12.72 -15.14 -6.85
N PRO A 570 -13.53 -14.06 -6.76
CA PRO A 570 -13.25 -12.81 -7.46
C PRO A 570 -12.00 -12.11 -6.93
N ALA A 571 -11.08 -11.79 -7.85
CA ALA A 571 -9.89 -10.98 -7.61
C ALA A 571 -10.23 -9.48 -7.52
N ILE A 572 -9.24 -8.66 -7.14
CA ILE A 572 -9.27 -7.22 -7.43
C ILE A 572 -8.82 -7.09 -8.89
N GLU A 573 -9.73 -6.71 -9.77
CA GLU A 573 -9.37 -6.49 -11.17
C GLU A 573 -8.51 -5.23 -11.31
N SER A 574 -7.56 -5.29 -12.24
CA SER A 574 -6.63 -4.20 -12.54
C SER A 574 -6.61 -3.94 -14.05
N TYR A 575 -5.52 -4.24 -14.74
CA TYR A 575 -5.42 -3.94 -16.15
C TYR A 575 -6.02 -5.04 -17.03
N SER A 576 -7.08 -4.70 -17.78
CA SER A 576 -7.86 -5.64 -18.60
C SER A 576 -7.11 -6.21 -19.80
N ALA A 577 -6.00 -5.61 -20.22
CA ALA A 577 -5.17 -6.15 -21.29
C ALA A 577 -4.27 -7.31 -20.82
N ILE A 578 -4.28 -7.64 -19.51
CA ILE A 578 -3.58 -8.79 -18.97
C ILE A 578 -4.53 -9.99 -18.92
N ASP A 579 -4.14 -11.06 -19.59
CA ASP A 579 -4.75 -12.38 -19.47
C ASP A 579 -4.18 -13.10 -18.24
N TRP A 580 -5.01 -13.28 -17.22
CA TRP A 580 -4.61 -13.90 -15.96
C TRP A 580 -4.75 -15.42 -16.06
N LEU A 581 -3.62 -16.07 -16.35
CA LEU A 581 -3.55 -17.52 -16.59
C LEU A 581 -3.87 -18.35 -15.33
N SER A 582 -3.65 -17.77 -14.16
CA SER A 582 -4.05 -18.38 -12.90
C SER A 582 -4.41 -17.33 -11.85
N THR A 583 -5.53 -17.56 -11.18
CA THR A 583 -5.94 -16.87 -9.96
C THR A 583 -6.19 -17.93 -8.90
N THR A 584 -5.47 -17.84 -7.78
CA THR A 584 -5.66 -18.75 -6.65
C THR A 584 -5.95 -17.95 -5.40
N THR A 585 -7.06 -18.24 -4.76
CA THR A 585 -7.49 -17.58 -3.52
C THR A 585 -7.39 -18.57 -2.38
N VAL A 586 -6.59 -18.24 -1.38
CA VAL A 586 -6.54 -18.91 -0.09
C VAL A 586 -7.44 -18.13 0.86
N LEU A 587 -8.46 -18.80 1.37
CA LEU A 587 -9.45 -18.20 2.25
C LEU A 587 -9.26 -18.67 3.68
N THR A 588 -9.54 -17.80 4.64
CA THR A 588 -9.69 -18.17 6.04
C THR A 588 -10.72 -17.28 6.71
N GLY A 589 -11.30 -17.73 7.81
CA GLY A 589 -12.23 -16.93 8.59
C GLY A 589 -12.73 -17.71 9.78
N GLU A 590 -13.46 -17.01 10.64
CA GLU A 590 -14.20 -17.66 11.71
C GLU A 590 -15.48 -18.28 11.15
N ILE A 591 -15.92 -19.37 11.77
CA ILE A 591 -17.21 -19.97 11.42
C ILE A 591 -18.31 -19.14 12.07
N SER A 592 -19.26 -18.68 11.25
CA SER A 592 -20.44 -18.00 11.76
C SER A 592 -21.33 -19.01 12.50
N PRO A 593 -21.85 -18.68 13.69
CA PRO A 593 -22.85 -19.52 14.36
C PRO A 593 -24.09 -19.68 13.47
N SER A 594 -24.75 -20.83 13.53
CA SER A 594 -26.05 -21.02 12.86
C SER A 594 -27.05 -19.99 13.37
N LEU A 595 -27.67 -19.26 12.46
CA LEU A 595 -28.84 -18.42 12.74
C LEU A 595 -30.02 -19.25 13.26
#